data_AF-A3TSJ2-F1
#
_entry.id   AF-A3TSJ2-F1
#
_cell.length_a   1.000
_cell.length_b   1.000
_cell.length_c   1.000
_cell.angle_alpha   90.00
_cell.angle_beta   90.00
_cell.angle_gamma   90.00
#
_symmetry.space_group_name_H-M   'P 1'
#
loop_
_entity.id
_entity.type
_entity.pdbx_description
1 polymer ?
#
loop_
_entity_poly.entity_id
_entity_poly.type
_entity_poly.pdbx_seq_one_letter_code
_entity_poly.pdbx_strand_id
1 'polypeptide(L)'
;MSYWRFAAMIATSTVVMFILMYLNTYAFEHIFFSETRTYMALLMGATMAVIMLSFMLSMYESKAINIAIYAGSIAVFALTLWLVRSQATVGDTSYMRAMIPHHSIAIMTSERANISDPRVKKLADEIIAAQRKEIGEMRYLIADIEENGDAAEPALGEPEAPPAEGSVEEALGSAELAGLDPAGLKPEEIEAALETEAACEFRRTNEGEPILAMAGESGAIKLSGTLVPLAADAPIAVETLTDGARFTASGTEITLMPDPDANWTEENPGLRRSDAEMVFHLDQGLTVGYRGFLDCSV
;
A
#
# COMPACT_ATOMS: atom_id res chain seq x y z
N MET A 1 -23.36 -22.77 -34.21
CA MET A 1 -23.34 -22.67 -32.73
C MET A 1 -24.39 -21.65 -32.31
N SER A 2 -25.04 -21.80 -31.15
CA SER A 2 -26.03 -20.79 -30.70
C SER A 2 -25.33 -19.51 -30.22
N TYR A 3 -25.83 -18.34 -30.62
CA TYR A 3 -25.37 -17.04 -30.12
C TYR A 3 -25.44 -16.92 -28.59
N TRP A 4 -26.39 -17.62 -27.96
CA TRP A 4 -26.46 -17.68 -26.50
C TRP A 4 -25.23 -18.34 -25.88
N ARG A 5 -24.75 -19.43 -26.50
CA ARG A 5 -23.51 -20.10 -26.04
C ARG A 5 -22.31 -19.20 -26.24
N PHE A 6 -22.25 -18.46 -27.35
CA PHE A 6 -21.19 -17.47 -27.58
C PHE A 6 -21.16 -16.43 -26.47
N ALA A 7 -22.30 -15.78 -26.20
CA ALA A 7 -22.41 -14.79 -25.14
C ALA A 7 -22.04 -15.37 -23.76
N ALA A 8 -22.53 -16.56 -23.43
CA ALA A 8 -22.21 -17.23 -22.18
C ALA A 8 -20.71 -17.55 -22.05
N MET A 9 -20.03 -17.97 -23.13
CA MET A 9 -18.58 -18.18 -23.13
C MET A 9 -17.83 -16.89 -22.85
N ILE A 10 -18.14 -15.80 -23.57
CA ILE A 10 -17.48 -14.50 -23.37
C ILE A 10 -17.70 -13.98 -21.95
N ALA A 11 -18.93 -14.03 -21.45
CA ALA A 11 -19.26 -13.55 -20.11
C ALA A 11 -18.54 -14.39 -19.03
N THR A 12 -18.58 -15.71 -19.13
CA THR A 12 -17.91 -16.61 -18.18
C THR A 12 -16.40 -16.36 -18.18
N SER A 13 -15.77 -16.32 -19.36
CA SER A 13 -14.34 -16.05 -19.48
C SER A 13 -13.97 -14.67 -18.92
N THR A 14 -14.80 -13.65 -19.12
CA THR A 14 -14.55 -12.30 -18.57
C THR A 14 -14.59 -12.31 -17.05
N VAL A 15 -15.58 -12.98 -16.44
CA VAL A 15 -15.69 -13.11 -14.97
C VAL A 15 -14.52 -13.91 -14.40
N VAL A 16 -14.18 -15.04 -15.02
CA VAL A 16 -13.04 -15.86 -14.59
C VAL A 16 -11.75 -15.05 -14.68
N MET A 17 -11.48 -14.37 -15.79
CA MET A 17 -10.29 -13.53 -15.94
C MET A 17 -10.25 -12.41 -14.91
N PHE A 18 -11.38 -11.76 -14.61
CA PHE A 18 -11.45 -10.74 -13.56
C PHE A 18 -10.98 -11.28 -12.20
N ILE A 19 -11.45 -12.47 -11.81
CA ILE A 19 -11.05 -13.13 -10.56
C ILE A 19 -9.55 -13.51 -10.60
N LEU A 20 -9.10 -14.11 -11.70
CA LEU A 20 -7.70 -14.56 -11.83
C LEU A 20 -6.69 -13.42 -11.71
N MET A 21 -7.04 -12.19 -12.09
CA MET A 21 -6.15 -11.03 -11.92
C MET A 21 -5.78 -10.76 -10.45
N TYR A 22 -6.59 -11.20 -9.47
CA TYR A 22 -6.29 -11.02 -8.04
C TYR A 22 -5.28 -12.03 -7.50
N LEU A 23 -5.05 -13.15 -8.20
CA LEU A 23 -4.17 -14.24 -7.72
C LEU A 23 -2.68 -13.84 -7.63
N ASN A 24 -2.29 -12.74 -8.26
CA ASN A 24 -0.90 -12.27 -8.23
C ASN A 24 -0.62 -11.23 -7.13
N THR A 25 -1.60 -10.95 -6.27
CA THR A 25 -1.43 -10.05 -5.11
C THR A 25 -0.55 -10.72 -4.07
N TYR A 26 0.43 -10.01 -3.49
CA TYR A 26 1.43 -10.59 -2.59
C TYR A 26 0.85 -11.09 -1.27
N ALA A 27 -0.02 -10.27 -0.67
CA ALA A 27 -0.61 -10.52 0.65
C ALA A 27 -2.15 -10.50 0.54
N PHE A 28 -2.82 -11.26 1.40
CA PHE A 28 -4.29 -11.41 1.34
C PHE A 28 -5.01 -10.13 1.75
N GLU A 29 -4.46 -9.39 2.71
CA GLU A 29 -4.94 -8.10 3.19
C GLU A 29 -4.85 -6.98 2.14
N HIS A 30 -4.14 -7.21 1.03
CA HIS A 30 -4.03 -6.28 -0.08
C HIS A 30 -5.11 -6.51 -1.15
N ILE A 31 -6.02 -7.47 -0.97
CA ILE A 31 -7.08 -7.75 -1.93
C ILE A 31 -8.25 -6.78 -1.72
N PHE A 32 -8.28 -5.74 -2.55
CA PHE A 32 -9.37 -4.77 -2.59
C PHE A 32 -10.06 -4.75 -3.95
N PHE A 33 -11.37 -4.48 -3.96
CA PHE A 33 -12.08 -4.25 -5.22
C PHE A 33 -11.50 -3.05 -5.98
N SER A 34 -11.39 -3.17 -7.30
CA SER A 34 -10.88 -2.13 -8.19
C SER A 34 -11.77 -1.93 -9.41
N GLU A 35 -12.31 -0.72 -9.56
CA GLU A 35 -13.08 -0.29 -10.74
C GLU A 35 -12.25 -0.42 -12.02
N THR A 36 -11.00 0.05 -11.99
CA THR A 36 -10.08 -0.01 -13.14
C THR A 36 -9.85 -1.45 -13.59
N ARG A 37 -9.74 -2.43 -12.67
CA ARG A 37 -9.67 -3.86 -13.01
C ARG A 37 -10.95 -4.35 -13.67
N THR A 38 -12.13 -3.92 -13.20
CA THR A 38 -13.41 -4.25 -13.83
C THR A 38 -13.49 -3.71 -15.26
N TYR A 39 -13.11 -2.46 -15.50
CA TYR A 39 -13.09 -1.87 -16.84
C TYR A 39 -12.11 -2.59 -17.76
N MET A 40 -10.93 -2.95 -17.25
CA MET A 40 -9.94 -3.72 -18.00
C MET A 40 -10.46 -5.10 -18.40
N ALA A 41 -11.17 -5.80 -17.49
CA ALA A 41 -11.79 -7.08 -17.79
C ALA A 41 -12.84 -6.97 -18.89
N LEU A 42 -13.71 -5.95 -18.84
CA LEU A 42 -14.71 -5.69 -19.89
C LEU A 42 -14.07 -5.35 -21.23
N LEU A 43 -12.98 -4.57 -21.24
CA LEU A 43 -12.21 -4.26 -22.46
C LEU A 43 -11.64 -5.53 -23.10
N MET A 44 -11.02 -6.40 -22.29
CA MET A 44 -10.51 -7.70 -22.76
C MET A 44 -11.63 -8.60 -23.27
N GLY A 45 -12.77 -8.67 -22.57
CA GLY A 45 -13.95 -9.43 -22.98
C GLY A 45 -14.52 -8.97 -24.32
N ALA A 46 -14.64 -7.65 -24.52
CA ALA A 46 -15.08 -7.07 -25.78
C ALA A 46 -14.11 -7.37 -26.93
N THR A 47 -12.80 -7.28 -26.67
CA THR A 47 -11.75 -7.62 -27.64
C THR A 47 -11.82 -9.09 -28.03
N MET A 48 -11.95 -9.97 -27.04
CA MET A 48 -12.07 -11.41 -27.24
C MET A 48 -13.32 -11.77 -28.04
N ALA A 49 -14.45 -11.09 -27.82
CA ALA A 49 -15.67 -11.30 -28.61
C ALA A 49 -15.44 -11.00 -30.10
N VAL A 50 -14.76 -9.90 -30.43
CA VAL A 50 -14.41 -9.54 -31.81
C VAL A 50 -13.50 -10.60 -32.43
N ILE A 51 -12.44 -10.99 -31.73
CA ILE A 51 -11.46 -11.99 -32.21
C ILE A 51 -12.16 -13.33 -32.45
N MET A 52 -12.81 -13.88 -31.42
CA MET A 52 -13.45 -15.19 -31.49
C MET A 52 -14.53 -15.25 -32.57
N LEU A 53 -15.39 -14.22 -32.66
CA LEU A 53 -16.42 -14.18 -33.70
C LEU A 53 -15.79 -14.20 -35.10
N SER A 54 -14.69 -13.46 -35.30
CA SER A 54 -13.97 -13.39 -36.59
C SER A 54 -13.44 -14.75 -37.06
N PHE A 55 -12.88 -15.55 -36.15
CA PHE A 55 -12.40 -16.90 -36.48
C PHE A 55 -13.53 -17.92 -36.66
N MET A 56 -14.70 -17.66 -36.07
CA MET A 56 -15.82 -18.60 -36.01
C MET A 56 -17.01 -18.16 -36.87
N LEU A 57 -16.83 -17.20 -37.78
CA LEU A 57 -17.90 -16.60 -38.59
C LEU A 57 -18.76 -17.62 -39.33
N SER A 58 -18.15 -18.70 -39.84
CA SER A 58 -18.86 -19.76 -40.57
C SER A 58 -19.91 -20.50 -39.75
N MET A 59 -19.85 -20.42 -38.41
CA MET A 59 -20.77 -21.09 -37.50
C MET A 59 -21.97 -20.23 -37.07
N TYR A 60 -22.02 -18.96 -37.50
CA TYR A 60 -23.02 -17.95 -37.11
C TYR A 60 -23.66 -17.33 -38.35
N GLU A 61 -24.84 -17.84 -38.73
CA GLU A 61 -25.46 -17.58 -40.04
C GLU A 61 -26.02 -16.15 -40.19
N SER A 62 -26.57 -15.58 -39.11
CA SER A 62 -27.20 -14.25 -39.14
C SER A 62 -26.17 -13.12 -39.21
N LYS A 63 -25.98 -12.57 -40.42
CA LYS A 63 -25.14 -11.38 -40.63
C LYS A 63 -25.56 -10.18 -39.77
N ALA A 64 -26.86 -10.01 -39.54
CA ALA A 64 -27.38 -8.90 -38.73
C ALA A 64 -26.93 -9.03 -37.26
N ILE A 65 -27.01 -10.22 -36.68
CA ILE A 65 -26.56 -10.47 -35.30
C ILE A 65 -25.04 -10.34 -35.21
N ASN A 66 -24.29 -10.85 -36.19
CA ASN A 66 -22.83 -10.71 -36.22
C ASN A 66 -22.41 -9.23 -36.24
N ILE A 67 -23.02 -8.41 -37.11
CA ILE A 67 -22.76 -6.96 -37.16
C ILE A 67 -23.12 -6.30 -35.83
N ALA A 68 -24.25 -6.67 -35.22
CA ALA A 68 -24.64 -6.14 -33.92
C ALA A 68 -23.62 -6.49 -32.81
N ILE A 69 -23.08 -7.71 -32.80
CA ILE A 69 -22.03 -8.12 -31.85
C ILE A 69 -20.75 -7.32 -32.06
N TYR A 70 -20.30 -7.13 -33.30
CA TYR A 70 -19.12 -6.30 -33.58
C TYR A 70 -19.32 -4.86 -33.14
N ALA A 71 -20.44 -4.23 -33.54
CA ALA A 71 -20.74 -2.85 -33.19
C ALA A 71 -20.86 -2.67 -31.66
N GLY A 72 -21.55 -3.60 -30.98
CA GLY A 72 -21.66 -3.60 -29.53
C GLY A 72 -20.31 -3.77 -28.83
N SER A 73 -19.47 -4.69 -29.32
CA SER A 73 -18.13 -4.92 -28.76
C SER A 73 -17.22 -3.71 -28.95
N ILE A 74 -17.26 -3.06 -30.12
CA ILE A 74 -16.50 -1.83 -30.39
C ILE A 74 -16.97 -0.69 -29.47
N ALA A 75 -18.28 -0.54 -29.27
CA ALA A 75 -18.83 0.47 -28.38
C ALA A 75 -18.40 0.23 -26.91
N VAL A 76 -18.51 -1.01 -26.42
CA VAL A 76 -18.03 -1.39 -25.07
C VAL A 76 -16.54 -1.14 -24.93
N PHE A 77 -15.74 -1.56 -25.92
CA PHE A 77 -14.30 -1.33 -25.95
C PHE A 77 -13.95 0.16 -25.86
N ALA A 78 -14.59 1.01 -26.67
CA ALA A 78 -14.33 2.44 -26.67
C ALA A 78 -14.69 3.08 -25.32
N LEU A 79 -15.83 2.70 -24.74
CA LEU A 79 -16.28 3.18 -23.44
C LEU A 79 -15.32 2.75 -22.32
N THR A 80 -14.98 1.46 -22.24
CA THR A 80 -14.10 0.95 -21.17
C THR A 80 -12.68 1.45 -21.33
N LEU A 81 -12.18 1.61 -22.56
CA LEU A 81 -10.89 2.24 -22.82
C LEU A 81 -10.88 3.70 -22.35
N TRP A 82 -11.95 4.45 -22.63
CA TRP A 82 -12.08 5.83 -22.15
C TRP A 82 -12.13 5.88 -20.61
N LEU A 83 -12.89 5.00 -19.95
CA LEU A 83 -12.94 4.93 -18.48
C LEU A 83 -11.56 4.62 -17.88
N VAL A 84 -10.86 3.59 -18.39
CA VAL A 84 -9.51 3.23 -17.94
C VAL A 84 -8.52 4.37 -18.17
N ARG A 85 -8.62 5.11 -19.28
CA ARG A 85 -7.65 6.18 -19.58
C ARG A 85 -7.95 7.51 -18.90
N SER A 86 -9.23 7.82 -18.66
CA SER A 86 -9.64 9.08 -18.05
C SER A 86 -9.64 9.04 -16.53
N GLN A 87 -9.81 7.85 -15.94
CA GLN A 87 -9.99 7.67 -14.49
C GLN A 87 -11.14 8.50 -13.90
N ALA A 88 -12.11 8.91 -14.75
CA ALA A 88 -13.14 9.90 -14.39
C ALA A 88 -14.08 9.48 -13.25
N THR A 89 -14.16 8.19 -12.92
CA THR A 89 -15.01 7.66 -11.84
C THR A 89 -14.22 7.27 -10.59
N VAL A 90 -12.89 7.37 -10.63
CA VAL A 90 -12.01 6.88 -9.56
C VAL A 90 -11.74 8.02 -8.57
N GLY A 91 -12.42 8.01 -7.42
CA GLY A 91 -12.15 8.91 -6.30
C GLY A 91 -11.09 8.37 -5.34
N ASP A 92 -10.70 9.15 -4.33
CA ASP A 92 -9.57 8.91 -3.43
C ASP A 92 -9.53 7.50 -2.84
N THR A 93 -10.62 7.06 -2.21
CA THR A 93 -10.67 5.72 -1.62
C THR A 93 -10.64 4.61 -2.68
N SER A 94 -11.27 4.79 -3.84
CA SER A 94 -11.17 3.82 -4.95
C SER A 94 -9.77 3.79 -5.56
N TYR A 95 -9.09 4.93 -5.63
CA TYR A 95 -7.72 5.05 -6.09
C TYR A 95 -6.80 4.26 -5.16
N MET A 96 -6.84 4.55 -3.86
CA MET A 96 -5.99 3.89 -2.86
C MET A 96 -6.26 2.39 -2.77
N ARG A 97 -7.53 1.96 -2.76
CA ARG A 97 -7.90 0.54 -2.80
C ARG A 97 -7.37 -0.17 -4.05
N ALA A 98 -7.37 0.49 -5.21
CA ALA A 98 -6.82 -0.10 -6.43
C ALA A 98 -5.27 -0.12 -6.44
N MET A 99 -4.64 0.82 -5.73
CA MET A 99 -3.19 1.01 -5.73
C MET A 99 -2.48 0.09 -4.72
N ILE A 100 -3.10 -0.24 -3.58
CA ILE A 100 -2.57 -1.24 -2.64
C ILE A 100 -2.19 -2.59 -3.32
N PRO A 101 -3.07 -3.26 -4.09
CA PRO A 101 -2.70 -4.48 -4.78
C PRO A 101 -1.71 -4.26 -5.93
N HIS A 102 -1.68 -3.07 -6.54
CA HIS A 102 -0.68 -2.74 -7.57
C HIS A 102 0.72 -2.68 -6.96
N HIS A 103 0.86 -1.94 -5.86
CA HIS A 103 2.08 -1.85 -5.06
C HIS A 103 2.53 -3.20 -4.52
N SER A 104 1.56 -3.99 -4.07
CA SER A 104 1.79 -5.34 -3.60
C SER A 104 2.47 -6.25 -4.65
N ILE A 105 2.08 -6.14 -5.92
CA ILE A 105 2.72 -6.90 -7.02
C ILE A 105 4.18 -6.44 -7.22
N ALA A 106 4.46 -5.15 -7.07
CA ALA A 106 5.82 -4.62 -7.18
C ALA A 106 6.72 -5.17 -6.07
N ILE A 107 6.24 -5.21 -4.82
CA ILE A 107 6.97 -5.83 -3.70
C ILE A 107 7.27 -7.30 -4.00
N MET A 108 6.25 -8.09 -4.37
CA MET A 108 6.42 -9.51 -4.72
C MET A 108 7.48 -9.73 -5.80
N THR A 109 7.44 -8.90 -6.84
CA THR A 109 8.36 -8.99 -7.97
C THR A 109 9.79 -8.63 -7.55
N SER A 110 9.96 -7.55 -6.79
CA SER A 110 11.27 -7.11 -6.29
C SER A 110 11.88 -8.10 -5.31
N GLU A 111 11.10 -8.73 -4.43
CA GLU A 111 11.60 -9.70 -3.45
C GLU A 111 11.96 -11.05 -4.05
N ARG A 112 11.20 -11.50 -5.07
CA ARG A 112 11.36 -12.86 -5.64
C ARG A 112 12.21 -12.90 -6.91
N ALA A 113 12.53 -11.75 -7.51
CA ALA A 113 13.36 -11.70 -8.69
C ALA A 113 14.80 -12.13 -8.39
N ASN A 114 15.40 -12.91 -9.30
CA ASN A 114 16.79 -13.33 -9.19
C ASN A 114 17.75 -12.21 -9.62
N ILE A 115 17.96 -11.23 -8.74
CA ILE A 115 18.75 -10.02 -9.00
C ILE A 115 20.18 -10.19 -8.46
N SER A 116 21.17 -10.09 -9.35
CA SER A 116 22.59 -10.25 -9.00
C SER A 116 23.42 -8.96 -9.09
N ASP A 117 23.02 -7.98 -9.91
CA ASP A 117 23.70 -6.68 -9.99
C ASP A 117 23.41 -5.86 -8.71
N PRO A 118 24.42 -5.43 -7.94
CA PRO A 118 24.23 -4.69 -6.69
C PRO A 118 23.44 -3.39 -6.85
N ARG A 119 23.52 -2.72 -8.00
CA ARG A 119 22.76 -1.49 -8.27
C ARG A 119 21.28 -1.79 -8.45
N VAL A 120 20.96 -2.89 -9.11
CA VAL A 120 19.58 -3.35 -9.31
C VAL A 120 19.01 -3.88 -7.99
N LYS A 121 19.84 -4.53 -7.15
CA LYS A 121 19.43 -4.92 -5.79
C LYS A 121 19.08 -3.71 -4.94
N LYS A 122 19.94 -2.68 -4.91
CA LYS A 122 19.66 -1.43 -4.23
C LYS A 122 18.32 -0.81 -4.70
N LEU A 123 18.09 -0.74 -6.01
CA LEU A 123 16.83 -0.25 -6.57
C LEU A 123 15.63 -1.10 -6.12
N ALA A 124 15.75 -2.42 -6.11
CA ALA A 124 14.69 -3.31 -5.67
C ALA A 124 14.37 -3.11 -4.17
N ASP A 125 15.39 -2.98 -3.33
CA ASP A 125 15.25 -2.70 -1.90
C ASP A 125 14.57 -1.35 -1.66
N GLU A 126 14.95 -0.31 -2.42
CA GLU A 126 14.32 1.02 -2.39
C GLU A 126 12.84 0.98 -2.83
N ILE A 127 12.53 0.23 -3.90
CA ILE A 127 11.15 0.00 -4.36
C ILE A 127 10.34 -0.69 -3.26
N ILE A 128 10.87 -1.76 -2.66
CA ILE A 128 10.16 -2.50 -1.61
C ILE A 128 9.84 -1.58 -0.43
N ALA A 129 10.83 -0.81 0.03
CA ALA A 129 10.67 0.10 1.16
C ALA A 129 9.61 1.18 0.88
N ALA A 130 9.67 1.84 -0.28
CA ALA A 130 8.70 2.86 -0.68
C ALA A 130 7.28 2.28 -0.81
N GLN A 131 7.13 1.14 -1.49
CA GLN A 131 5.83 0.54 -1.76
C GLN A 131 5.16 0.03 -0.47
N ARG A 132 5.93 -0.51 0.49
CA ARG A 132 5.41 -0.88 1.82
C ARG A 132 4.95 0.33 2.63
N LYS A 133 5.70 1.45 2.55
CA LYS A 133 5.33 2.72 3.18
C LYS A 133 3.99 3.21 2.64
N GLU A 134 3.89 3.35 1.32
CA GLU A 134 2.70 3.86 0.63
C GLU A 134 1.48 2.97 0.87
N ILE A 135 1.63 1.64 0.99
CA ILE A 135 0.53 0.75 1.40
C ILE A 135 0.01 1.08 2.80
N GLY A 136 0.90 1.29 3.77
CA GLY A 136 0.51 1.63 5.15
C GLY A 136 -0.23 2.98 5.23
N GLU A 137 0.24 3.99 4.50
CA GLU A 137 -0.39 5.30 4.39
C GLU A 137 -1.76 5.21 3.72
N MET A 138 -1.86 4.50 2.59
CA MET A 138 -3.14 4.30 1.90
C MET A 138 -4.17 3.58 2.78
N ARG A 139 -3.76 2.58 3.56
CA ARG A 139 -4.67 1.89 4.49
C ARG A 139 -5.16 2.82 5.59
N TYR A 140 -4.27 3.64 6.14
CA TYR A 140 -4.62 4.66 7.14
C TYR A 140 -5.62 5.68 6.56
N LEU A 141 -5.28 6.29 5.42
CA LEU A 141 -6.12 7.30 4.78
C LEU A 141 -7.49 6.78 4.35
N ILE A 142 -7.60 5.53 3.87
CA ILE A 142 -8.90 4.92 3.57
C ILE A 142 -9.76 4.87 4.84
N ALA A 143 -9.19 4.41 5.95
CA ALA A 143 -9.93 4.27 7.20
C ALA A 143 -10.33 5.64 7.79
N ASP A 144 -9.39 6.59 7.80
CA ASP A 144 -9.63 7.95 8.27
C ASP A 144 -10.73 8.65 7.46
N ILE A 145 -10.70 8.56 6.13
CA ILE A 145 -11.74 9.15 5.27
C ILE A 145 -13.09 8.45 5.46
N GLU A 146 -13.12 7.14 5.69
CA GLU A 146 -14.36 6.40 5.96
C GLU A 146 -15.01 6.81 7.29
N GLU A 147 -14.21 7.11 8.32
CA GLU A 147 -14.68 7.47 9.65
C GLU A 147 -14.96 8.98 9.79
N ASN A 148 -14.03 9.81 9.32
CA ASN A 148 -13.99 11.24 9.56
C ASN A 148 -14.38 12.09 8.33
N GLY A 149 -14.49 11.47 7.15
CA GLY A 149 -14.71 12.17 5.88
C GLY A 149 -13.43 12.80 5.33
N ASP A 150 -13.56 13.52 4.22
CA ASP A 150 -12.42 14.21 3.59
C ASP A 150 -11.81 15.23 4.57
N ALA A 151 -10.48 15.19 4.70
CA ALA A 151 -9.77 16.18 5.48
C ALA A 151 -10.05 17.59 4.94
N ALA A 152 -10.26 18.56 5.84
CA ALA A 152 -10.23 19.96 5.44
C ALA A 152 -8.87 20.27 4.83
N GLU A 153 -8.83 21.05 3.74
CA GLU A 153 -7.56 21.47 3.12
C GLU A 153 -6.58 21.88 4.22
N PRO A 154 -5.45 21.17 4.39
CA PRO A 154 -4.51 21.61 5.38
C PRO A 154 -4.04 23.00 4.94
N ALA A 155 -3.68 23.85 5.89
CA ALA A 155 -2.81 24.98 5.59
C ALA A 155 -1.41 24.43 5.25
N LEU A 156 -1.31 23.57 4.23
CA LEU A 156 -0.09 23.26 3.52
C LEU A 156 0.38 24.64 3.08
N GLY A 157 1.45 25.11 3.69
CA GLY A 157 2.02 26.42 3.39
C GLY A 157 2.22 26.59 1.88
N GLU A 158 2.49 27.83 1.49
CA GLU A 158 2.68 28.18 0.08
C GLU A 158 3.53 27.14 -0.66
N PRO A 159 3.17 26.78 -1.91
CA PRO A 159 3.89 25.80 -2.70
C PRO A 159 5.39 26.06 -2.62
N GLU A 160 6.15 24.97 -2.52
CA GLU A 160 7.60 24.94 -2.37
C GLU A 160 8.23 26.06 -3.21
N ALA A 161 8.98 26.94 -2.53
CA ALA A 161 9.57 28.12 -3.18
C ALA A 161 10.30 27.68 -4.46
N PRO A 162 10.19 28.44 -5.56
CA PRO A 162 10.80 28.06 -6.82
C PRO A 162 12.27 27.67 -6.58
N PRO A 163 12.73 26.56 -7.19
CA PRO A 163 14.04 26.00 -6.88
C PRO A 163 15.12 27.06 -7.02
N ALA A 164 15.84 27.31 -5.94
CA ALA A 164 16.97 28.24 -5.95
C ALA A 164 18.13 27.61 -6.72
N GLU A 165 18.80 28.37 -7.57
CA GLU A 165 20.07 27.93 -8.18
C GLU A 165 21.13 27.78 -7.09
N GLY A 166 21.71 26.59 -6.98
CA GLY A 166 22.72 26.27 -5.97
C GLY A 166 23.71 25.22 -6.48
N SER A 167 24.76 24.99 -5.69
CA SER A 167 25.77 23.96 -5.97
C SER A 167 25.25 22.55 -5.62
N VAL A 168 25.89 21.52 -6.19
CA VAL A 168 25.64 20.12 -5.79
C VAL A 168 25.86 19.92 -4.30
N GLU A 169 26.77 20.67 -3.69
CA GLU A 169 27.10 20.58 -2.26
C GLU A 169 26.02 21.22 -1.37
N GLU A 170 25.37 22.30 -1.85
CA GLU A 170 24.20 22.90 -1.19
C GLU A 170 22.96 22.01 -1.32
N ALA A 171 22.76 21.39 -2.48
CA ALA A 171 21.67 20.42 -2.69
C ALA A 171 21.81 19.16 -1.82
N LEU A 172 23.05 18.77 -1.48
CA LEU A 172 23.33 17.67 -0.55
C LEU A 172 23.13 18.07 0.93
N GLY A 173 23.08 19.37 1.24
CA GLY A 173 22.89 19.89 2.60
C GLY A 173 21.44 20.28 2.95
N SER A 174 20.59 20.50 1.95
CA SER A 174 19.15 20.76 2.11
C SER A 174 18.39 19.43 2.20
N ALA A 175 18.45 18.75 3.34
CA ALA A 175 17.66 17.54 3.55
C ALA A 175 16.17 17.87 3.30
N GLU A 176 15.56 17.20 2.32
CA GLU A 176 14.14 17.35 1.99
C GLU A 176 13.29 16.88 3.18
N LEU A 177 12.79 17.84 3.95
CA LEU A 177 11.94 17.59 5.13
C LEU A 177 10.66 16.83 4.79
N ALA A 178 10.19 16.95 3.54
CA ALA A 178 9.02 16.25 3.03
C ALA A 178 9.21 14.73 2.86
N GLY A 179 10.46 14.22 2.92
CA GLY A 179 10.77 12.80 2.78
C GLY A 179 11.22 12.09 4.07
N LEU A 180 11.23 12.80 5.21
CA LEU A 180 11.65 12.25 6.49
C LEU A 180 10.54 11.37 7.08
N ASP A 181 10.65 10.07 6.88
CA ASP A 181 9.75 9.09 7.50
C ASP A 181 10.52 7.97 8.22
N PRO A 182 9.93 7.35 9.25
CA PRO A 182 10.49 6.18 9.89
C PRO A 182 10.77 5.06 8.87
N ALA A 183 12.03 4.66 8.74
CA ALA A 183 12.47 3.57 7.90
C ALA A 183 12.45 2.24 8.68
N GLY A 184 12.39 1.12 7.94
CA GLY A 184 12.47 -0.22 8.53
C GLY A 184 13.79 -0.43 9.27
N LEU A 185 13.73 -0.92 10.50
CA LEU A 185 14.85 -1.22 11.38
C LEU A 185 15.28 -2.66 11.20
N LYS A 186 16.58 -2.87 11.04
CA LYS A 186 17.19 -4.20 11.05
C LYS A 186 17.42 -4.68 12.49
N PRO A 187 17.49 -6.00 12.73
CA PRO A 187 17.74 -6.53 14.07
C PRO A 187 19.00 -5.94 14.73
N GLU A 188 20.11 -5.80 13.99
CA GLU A 188 21.33 -5.19 14.53
C GLU A 188 21.18 -3.71 14.89
N GLU A 189 20.28 -2.99 14.21
CA GLU A 189 20.01 -1.57 14.47
C GLU A 189 19.14 -1.39 15.72
N ILE A 190 18.21 -2.32 15.96
CA ILE A 190 17.35 -2.34 17.16
C ILE A 190 18.20 -2.57 18.41
N GLU A 191 19.07 -3.58 18.39
CA GLU A 191 19.97 -3.89 19.52
C GLU A 191 20.90 -2.72 19.81
N ALA A 192 21.43 -2.06 18.77
CA ALA A 192 22.28 -0.89 18.92
C ALA A 192 21.55 0.34 19.48
N ALA A 193 20.26 0.52 19.18
CA ALA A 193 19.49 1.69 19.59
C ALA A 193 18.86 1.53 20.99
N LEU A 194 18.38 0.33 21.32
CA LEU A 194 17.70 0.07 22.59
C LEU A 194 18.64 -0.47 23.68
N GLU A 195 19.85 -0.92 23.32
CA GLU A 195 20.79 -1.64 24.21
C GLU A 195 20.20 -2.91 24.85
N THR A 196 19.06 -3.38 24.34
CA THR A 196 18.30 -4.54 24.79
C THR A 196 17.44 -5.10 23.65
N GLU A 197 16.87 -6.29 23.82
CA GLU A 197 15.92 -6.85 22.86
C GLU A 197 14.61 -6.06 22.89
N ALA A 198 13.98 -5.86 21.73
CA ALA A 198 12.70 -5.18 21.65
C ALA A 198 11.61 -6.02 22.33
N ALA A 199 10.91 -5.40 23.29
CA ALA A 199 9.72 -5.98 23.90
C ALA A 199 8.55 -5.97 22.91
N CYS A 200 8.42 -4.89 22.14
CA CYS A 200 7.38 -4.69 21.15
C CYS A 200 7.90 -3.98 19.89
N GLU A 201 7.29 -4.26 18.75
CA GLU A 201 7.67 -3.77 17.43
C GLU A 201 6.43 -3.41 16.60
N PHE A 202 6.42 -2.24 15.98
CA PHE A 202 5.37 -1.83 15.05
C PHE A 202 5.83 -1.96 13.59
N ARG A 203 5.02 -2.64 12.77
CA ARG A 203 5.29 -2.95 11.35
C ARG A 203 4.16 -2.45 10.47
N ARG A 204 4.46 -1.86 9.31
CA ARG A 204 3.43 -1.41 8.34
C ARG A 204 2.68 -2.57 7.66
N THR A 205 3.35 -3.71 7.52
CA THR A 205 2.84 -4.93 6.85
C THR A 205 3.27 -6.15 7.63
N ASN A 206 2.53 -7.26 7.53
CA ASN A 206 2.81 -8.50 8.26
C ASN A 206 4.23 -9.05 8.12
N GLU A 207 4.87 -8.82 6.97
CA GLU A 207 6.21 -9.33 6.62
C GLU A 207 7.28 -8.24 6.52
N GLY A 208 6.94 -6.98 6.82
CA GLY A 208 7.86 -5.84 6.69
C GLY A 208 8.74 -5.66 7.92
N GLU A 209 9.90 -5.02 7.76
CA GLU A 209 10.75 -4.59 8.88
C GLU A 209 9.99 -3.62 9.81
N PRO A 210 10.23 -3.66 11.13
CA PRO A 210 9.57 -2.76 12.07
C PRO A 210 10.08 -1.34 11.89
N ILE A 211 9.20 -0.35 11.98
CA ILE A 211 9.57 1.07 11.84
C ILE A 211 9.68 1.78 13.19
N LEU A 212 9.21 1.12 14.26
CA LEU A 212 9.36 1.51 15.65
C LEU A 212 9.61 0.24 16.47
N ALA A 213 10.70 0.25 17.24
CA ALA A 213 11.02 -0.80 18.20
C ALA A 213 11.04 -0.22 19.62
N MET A 214 10.57 -0.99 20.60
CA MET A 214 10.27 -0.49 21.95
C MET A 214 10.68 -1.50 23.02
N ALA A 215 11.29 -1.02 24.10
CA ALA A 215 11.62 -1.83 25.27
C ALA A 215 11.70 -0.96 26.53
N GLY A 216 11.02 -1.37 27.61
CA GLY A 216 11.02 -0.62 28.86
C GLY A 216 10.49 0.80 28.66
N GLU A 217 11.26 1.82 29.03
CA GLU A 217 10.91 3.24 28.82
C GLU A 217 11.56 3.84 27.56
N SER A 218 12.07 2.99 26.66
CA SER A 218 12.81 3.39 25.47
C SER A 218 12.10 2.96 24.19
N GLY A 219 12.18 3.81 23.17
CA GLY A 219 11.80 3.51 21.79
C GLY A 219 12.93 3.84 20.83
N ALA A 220 12.85 3.33 19.61
CA ALA A 220 13.80 3.65 18.56
C ALA A 220 13.11 3.69 17.19
N ILE A 221 13.49 4.67 16.38
CA ILE A 221 13.15 4.78 14.97
C ILE A 221 14.40 5.04 14.14
N LYS A 222 14.30 4.86 12.83
CA LYS A 222 15.36 5.25 11.89
C LYS A 222 14.85 6.34 10.96
N LEU A 223 15.51 7.50 10.95
CA LEU A 223 15.20 8.62 10.05
C LEU A 223 16.40 8.87 9.13
N SER A 224 16.20 8.76 7.81
CA SER A 224 17.24 8.96 6.80
C SER A 224 18.56 8.22 7.09
N GLY A 225 18.45 6.97 7.57
CA GLY A 225 19.60 6.13 7.93
C GLY A 225 20.23 6.41 9.29
N THR A 226 19.69 7.36 10.06
CA THR A 226 20.14 7.69 11.42
C THR A 226 19.19 7.09 12.44
N LEU A 227 19.73 6.38 13.43
CA LEU A 227 18.95 5.86 14.55
C LEU A 227 18.65 6.99 15.53
N VAL A 228 17.37 7.14 15.87
CA VAL A 228 16.87 8.15 16.80
C VAL A 228 16.26 7.43 17.99
N PRO A 229 16.93 7.44 19.16
CA PRO A 229 16.35 6.92 20.39
C PRO A 229 15.24 7.86 20.87
N LEU A 230 14.19 7.27 21.42
CA LEU A 230 13.00 7.95 21.92
C LEU A 230 12.79 7.59 23.39
N ALA A 231 12.30 8.56 24.16
CA ALA A 231 11.84 8.32 25.52
C ALA A 231 10.32 8.05 25.52
N ALA A 232 9.90 6.97 26.16
CA ALA A 232 8.48 6.68 26.38
C ALA A 232 7.97 7.40 27.62
N ASP A 233 6.72 7.87 27.58
CA ASP A 233 6.09 8.51 28.75
C ASP A 233 5.79 7.50 29.89
N ALA A 234 5.73 6.20 29.56
CA ALA A 234 5.50 5.12 30.51
C ALA A 234 6.22 3.83 30.07
N PRO A 235 6.51 2.90 31.00
CA PRO A 235 7.06 1.59 30.66
C PRO A 235 6.15 0.80 29.72
N ILE A 236 6.75 0.31 28.64
CA ILE A 236 6.12 -0.50 27.61
C ILE A 236 6.05 -1.95 28.09
N ALA A 237 4.82 -2.40 28.33
CA ALA A 237 4.45 -3.79 28.56
C ALA A 237 3.15 -4.09 27.80
N VAL A 238 2.94 -5.36 27.45
CA VAL A 238 1.73 -5.78 26.70
C VAL A 238 0.44 -5.36 27.41
N GLU A 239 0.42 -5.38 28.75
CA GLU A 239 -0.76 -4.95 29.49
C GLU A 239 -0.98 -3.43 29.46
N THR A 240 0.09 -2.63 29.41
CA THR A 240 0.01 -1.15 29.48
C THR A 240 -0.20 -0.49 28.12
N LEU A 241 0.18 -1.17 27.03
CA LEU A 241 0.01 -0.67 25.66
C LEU A 241 -1.44 -0.47 25.23
N THR A 242 -2.40 -1.10 25.90
CA THR A 242 -3.84 -1.03 25.54
C THR A 242 -4.41 0.39 25.56
N ASP A 243 -3.86 1.29 26.38
CA ASP A 243 -4.27 2.70 26.45
C ASP A 243 -3.50 3.60 25.44
N GLY A 244 -2.64 2.99 24.61
CA GLY A 244 -1.71 3.67 23.72
C GLY A 244 -0.37 3.99 24.38
N ALA A 245 0.61 4.35 23.56
CA ALA A 245 1.93 4.76 23.99
C ALA A 245 2.38 6.02 23.26
N ARG A 246 3.15 6.85 23.95
CA ARG A 246 3.72 8.10 23.43
C ARG A 246 5.23 8.09 23.60
N PHE A 247 5.93 8.44 22.52
CA PHE A 247 7.37 8.48 22.44
C PHE A 247 7.82 9.85 21.97
N THR A 248 8.85 10.39 22.60
CA THR A 248 9.36 11.73 22.29
C THR A 248 10.87 11.73 22.12
N ALA A 249 11.34 12.57 21.20
CA ALA A 249 12.72 13.00 21.10
C ALA A 249 12.76 14.46 20.62
N SER A 250 13.94 15.07 20.63
CA SER A 250 14.10 16.46 20.17
C SER A 250 13.58 16.63 18.73
N GLY A 251 12.50 17.37 18.55
CA GLY A 251 11.93 17.69 17.24
C GLY A 251 10.94 16.66 16.68
N THR A 252 10.61 15.60 17.42
CA THR A 252 9.68 14.57 16.95
C THR A 252 8.86 13.92 18.08
N GLU A 253 7.63 13.57 17.75
CA GLU A 253 6.71 12.83 18.59
C GLU A 253 6.13 11.66 17.82
N ILE A 254 5.99 10.51 18.48
CA ILE A 254 5.26 9.36 17.95
C ILE A 254 4.19 8.94 18.94
N THR A 255 2.98 8.75 18.45
CA THR A 255 1.89 8.10 19.18
C THR A 255 1.58 6.75 18.56
N LEU A 256 1.43 5.74 19.40
CA LEU A 256 1.04 4.39 19.02
C LEU A 256 -0.27 4.07 19.72
N MET A 257 -1.28 3.62 18.98
CA MET A 257 -2.58 3.23 19.51
C MET A 257 -2.94 1.85 18.97
N PRO A 258 -2.94 0.79 19.80
CA PRO A 258 -3.50 -0.49 19.40
C PRO A 258 -5.00 -0.38 19.11
N ASP A 259 -5.51 -1.24 18.23
CA ASP A 259 -6.95 -1.34 17.99
C ASP A 259 -7.65 -1.75 19.30
N PRO A 260 -8.68 -1.00 19.78
CA PRO A 260 -9.38 -1.32 21.03
C PRO A 260 -10.12 -2.67 20.98
N ASP A 261 -10.46 -3.17 19.80
CA ASP A 261 -11.06 -4.49 19.58
C ASP A 261 -10.02 -5.56 19.22
N ALA A 262 -8.73 -5.25 19.37
CA ALA A 262 -7.63 -6.14 19.00
C ALA A 262 -7.73 -7.51 19.68
N ASN A 263 -8.01 -8.51 18.86
CA ASN A 263 -7.80 -9.90 19.23
C ASN A 263 -6.29 -10.16 19.17
N TRP A 264 -5.63 -10.15 20.33
CA TRP A 264 -4.22 -10.54 20.42
C TRP A 264 -4.09 -12.02 20.05
N THR A 265 -3.71 -12.29 18.80
CA THR A 265 -3.59 -13.66 18.31
C THR A 265 -2.28 -14.28 18.79
N GLU A 266 -2.34 -15.47 19.39
CA GLU A 266 -1.17 -16.32 19.69
C GLU A 266 -0.79 -17.13 18.45
N GLU A 267 -0.57 -16.48 17.30
CA GLU A 267 -0.12 -17.19 16.09
C GLU A 267 1.28 -17.79 16.25
N ASN A 268 2.09 -17.25 17.18
CA ASN A 268 3.39 -17.79 17.58
C ASN A 268 3.48 -17.95 19.12
N PRO A 269 3.99 -19.07 19.66
CA PRO A 269 4.21 -19.21 21.09
C PRO A 269 5.18 -18.13 21.59
N GLY A 270 4.73 -17.25 22.47
CA GLY A 270 5.53 -16.14 23.04
C GLY A 270 5.47 -14.82 22.26
N LEU A 271 4.59 -14.69 21.26
CA LEU A 271 4.38 -13.45 20.51
C LEU A 271 2.89 -13.15 20.38
N ARG A 272 2.52 -11.93 20.75
CA ARG A 272 1.16 -11.39 20.72
C ARG A 272 1.09 -10.31 19.65
N ARG A 273 0.22 -10.48 18.65
CA ARG A 273 0.03 -9.52 17.55
C ARG A 273 -1.33 -8.81 17.66
N SER A 274 -1.34 -7.50 17.40
CA SER A 274 -2.50 -6.63 17.36
C SER A 274 -2.45 -5.76 16.11
N ASP A 275 -3.60 -5.42 15.51
CA ASP A 275 -3.67 -4.26 14.61
C ASP A 275 -3.42 -2.99 15.44
N ALA A 276 -2.74 -2.00 14.86
CA ALA A 276 -2.41 -0.75 15.55
C ALA A 276 -2.23 0.41 14.56
N GLU A 277 -2.35 1.62 15.10
CA GLU A 277 -2.07 2.86 14.41
C GLU A 277 -0.87 3.55 15.03
N MET A 278 0.04 4.03 14.19
CA MET A 278 1.18 4.84 14.58
C MET A 278 1.10 6.17 13.86
N VAL A 279 1.15 7.26 14.60
CA VAL A 279 1.25 8.62 14.04
C VAL A 279 2.63 9.16 14.36
N PHE A 280 3.34 9.59 13.32
CA PHE A 280 4.63 10.24 13.41
C PHE A 280 4.45 11.73 13.16
N HIS A 281 4.94 12.54 14.09
CA HIS A 281 4.89 14.00 14.04
C HIS A 281 6.29 14.59 14.12
N LEU A 282 6.55 15.60 13.28
CA LEU A 282 7.71 16.47 13.37
C LEU A 282 7.24 17.87 13.73
N ASP A 283 7.95 18.54 14.65
CA ASP A 283 7.65 19.92 15.09
C ASP A 283 7.62 20.92 13.92
N GLN A 284 8.24 20.55 12.78
CA GLN A 284 8.31 21.31 11.54
C GLN A 284 7.02 21.22 10.70
N GLY A 285 5.98 20.54 11.19
CA GLY A 285 4.64 20.52 10.63
C GLY A 285 4.28 19.29 9.81
N LEU A 286 5.20 18.32 9.65
CA LEU A 286 4.90 17.04 9.00
C LEU A 286 4.21 16.09 9.99
N THR A 287 3.06 15.54 9.60
CA THR A 287 2.38 14.48 10.35
C THR A 287 2.00 13.36 9.39
N VAL A 288 2.42 12.14 9.68
CA VAL A 288 2.18 10.96 8.85
C VAL A 288 1.62 9.83 9.71
N GLY A 289 0.47 9.30 9.32
CA GLY A 289 -0.20 8.18 9.98
C GLY A 289 0.05 6.85 9.26
N TYR A 290 0.18 5.78 10.03
CA TYR A 290 0.39 4.43 9.55
C TYR A 290 -0.56 3.47 10.26
N ARG A 291 -1.32 2.67 9.50
CA ARG A 291 -2.04 1.52 10.04
C ARG A 291 -1.24 0.24 9.74
N GLY A 292 -0.95 -0.53 10.78
CA GLY A 292 -0.04 -1.66 10.73
C GLY A 292 -0.30 -2.69 11.82
N PHE A 293 0.72 -3.46 12.16
CA PHE A 293 0.69 -4.54 13.12
C PHE A 293 1.68 -4.24 14.25
N LEU A 294 1.21 -4.38 15.49
CA LEU A 294 2.02 -4.33 16.70
C LEU A 294 2.28 -5.76 17.17
N ASP A 295 3.55 -6.13 17.20
CA ASP A 295 4.05 -7.42 17.67
C ASP A 295 4.74 -7.24 19.02
N CYS A 296 4.31 -7.98 20.04
CA CYS A 296 4.93 -7.94 21.37
C CYS A 296 5.32 -9.34 21.85
N SER A 297 6.50 -9.44 22.44
CA SER A 297 6.95 -10.64 23.16
C SER A 297 6.17 -10.83 24.46
N VAL A 298 5.88 -12.09 24.82
CA VAL A 298 5.14 -12.51 26.03
C VAL A 298 5.99 -13.42 26.90
#